data_AF-A0A373LF50-F1
#
_entry.id   AF-A0A373LF50-F1
#
_cell.length_a   1.000
_cell.length_b   1.000
_cell.length_c   1.000
_cell.angle_alpha   90.00
_cell.angle_beta   90.00
_cell.angle_gamma   90.00
#
_symmetry.space_group_name_H-M   'P 1'
#
loop_
_entity.id
_entity.type
_entity.pdbx_description
1 polymer ?
#
loop_
_entity_poly.entity_id
_entity_poly.type
_entity_poly.pdbx_seq_one_letter_code
_entity_poly.pdbx_strand_id
1 'polypeptide(L)'
;MARNDDGMYHNFRLSRRNPIHIRINEILSDLNKDVYRSKNQFIADALEYYINALENDTMTNSENIKKQKMNTYVTKGELELLKENIKNEVVKEVQKEMISILGNFSGNMAKGIVADNLKTIDKDNDDLNENTTLLGLAEMWGE
;
A
#
# COMPACT_ATOMS: atom_id res chain seq x y z
N MET A 1 43.55 26.75 -2.60
CA MET A 1 42.22 26.15 -2.83
C MET A 1 42.19 24.80 -2.15
N ALA A 2 41.51 24.69 -1.00
CA ALA A 2 41.23 23.37 -0.43
C ALA A 2 40.21 22.69 -1.35
N ARG A 3 40.57 21.53 -1.90
CA ARG A 3 39.62 20.69 -2.62
C ARG A 3 38.60 20.21 -1.58
N ASN A 4 37.33 20.54 -1.77
CA ASN A 4 36.25 20.01 -0.95
C ASN A 4 36.21 18.50 -1.20
N ASP A 5 36.73 17.72 -0.25
CA ASP A 5 36.65 16.27 -0.28
C ASP A 5 35.25 15.87 0.20
N ASP A 6 34.46 15.24 -0.68
CA ASP A 6 33.11 14.73 -0.39
C ASP A 6 33.19 13.32 0.23
N GLY A 7 34.25 13.06 1.00
CA GLY A 7 34.55 11.77 1.58
C GLY A 7 33.88 11.58 2.94
N MET A 8 33.18 10.45 3.11
CA MET A 8 32.76 9.98 4.43
C MET A 8 33.89 9.17 5.07
N TYR A 9 34.31 9.57 6.27
CA TYR A 9 35.42 8.92 6.97
C TYR A 9 34.93 8.05 8.12
N HIS A 10 35.33 6.78 8.09
CA HIS A 10 35.13 5.83 9.18
C HIS A 10 36.48 5.31 9.66
N ASN A 11 36.67 5.23 10.97
CA ASN A 11 37.92 4.76 11.58
C ASN A 11 37.82 3.28 11.93
N PHE A 12 38.77 2.47 11.46
CA PHE A 12 38.82 1.04 11.69
C PHE A 12 40.06 0.66 12.51
N ARG A 13 39.86 0.34 13.80
CA ARG A 13 40.94 0.00 14.73
C ARG A 13 41.04 -1.50 14.97
N LEU A 14 42.18 -2.08 14.62
CA LEU A 14 42.52 -3.47 14.89
C LEU A 14 43.35 -3.60 16.17
N SER A 15 43.16 -4.71 16.89
CA SER A 15 43.84 -4.99 18.16
C SER A 15 44.95 -6.01 17.92
N ARG A 16 46.14 -5.75 18.44
CA ARG A 16 47.29 -6.67 18.33
C ARG A 16 47.18 -7.92 19.22
N ARG A 17 46.13 -8.03 20.04
CA ARG A 17 45.89 -9.17 20.93
C ARG A 17 44.83 -10.13 20.42
N ASN A 18 44.01 -9.71 19.44
CA ASN A 18 42.98 -10.57 18.88
C ASN A 18 43.55 -11.27 17.63
N PRO A 19 43.59 -12.62 17.59
CA PRO A 19 44.14 -13.36 16.44
C PRO A 19 43.42 -13.03 15.13
N ILE A 20 42.11 -12.77 15.17
CA ILE A 20 41.34 -12.38 13.98
C ILE A 20 41.82 -11.03 13.46
N HIS A 21 42.05 -10.06 14.35
CA HIS A 21 42.50 -8.72 13.97
C HIS A 21 43.94 -8.75 13.41
N ILE A 22 44.78 -9.63 13.93
CA ILE A 22 46.14 -9.86 13.39
C ILE A 22 46.03 -10.39 11.96
N ARG A 23 45.22 -11.44 11.74
CA ARG A 23 45.00 -12.00 10.39
C ARG A 23 44.46 -10.98 9.40
N ILE A 24 43.49 -10.16 9.81
CA ILE A 24 42.96 -9.07 8.96
C ILE A 24 44.07 -8.08 8.62
N ASN A 25 44.91 -7.71 9.59
CA ASN A 25 46.02 -6.79 9.36
C ASN A 25 47.06 -7.38 8.40
N GLU A 26 47.37 -8.68 8.49
CA GLU A 26 48.28 -9.36 7.56
C GLU A 26 47.76 -9.29 6.12
N ILE A 27 46.49 -9.66 5.90
CA ILE A 27 45.83 -9.59 4.58
C ILE A 27 45.82 -8.15 4.03
N LEU A 28 45.49 -7.17 4.88
CA LEU A 28 45.49 -5.76 4.47
C LEU A 28 46.90 -5.21 4.23
N SER A 29 47.95 -5.79 4.83
CA SER A 29 49.33 -5.36 4.65
C SER A 29 49.92 -5.92 3.36
N ASP A 30 49.58 -7.17 3.03
CA ASP A 30 50.03 -7.88 1.84
C ASP A 30 48.87 -8.09 0.83
N LEU A 31 48.14 -7.00 0.57
CA LEU A 31 47.00 -7.06 -0.35
C LEU A 31 47.49 -7.17 -1.80
N ASN A 32 46.96 -8.13 -2.55
CA ASN A 32 47.22 -8.24 -3.98
C ASN A 32 46.61 -7.04 -4.73
N LYS A 33 47.49 -6.17 -5.23
CA LYS A 33 47.12 -4.92 -5.92
C LYS A 33 46.58 -5.12 -7.33
N ASP A 34 46.80 -6.30 -7.93
CA ASP A 34 46.25 -6.63 -9.24
C ASP A 34 44.76 -6.93 -9.18
N VAL A 35 44.30 -7.40 -8.01
CA VAL A 35 42.87 -7.69 -7.76
C VAL A 35 42.17 -6.49 -7.12
N TYR A 36 42.79 -5.87 -6.11
CA TYR A 36 42.20 -4.74 -5.38
C TYR A 36 43.12 -3.53 -5.43
N ARG A 37 42.61 -2.41 -5.97
CA ARG A 37 43.39 -1.18 -6.18
C ARG A 37 43.80 -0.50 -4.87
N SER A 38 43.04 -0.69 -3.80
CA SER A 38 43.33 -0.14 -2.48
C SER A 38 42.72 -0.97 -1.34
N LYS A 39 43.23 -0.76 -0.13
CA LYS A 39 42.65 -1.34 1.09
C LYS A 39 41.20 -0.91 1.31
N ASN A 40 40.88 0.35 0.97
CA ASN A 40 39.53 0.89 1.11
C ASN A 40 38.56 0.19 0.16
N GLN A 41 38.98 -0.11 -1.08
CA GLN A 41 38.18 -0.86 -2.03
C GLN A 41 37.89 -2.27 -1.50
N PHE A 42 38.93 -2.98 -1.04
CA PHE A 42 38.75 -4.31 -0.45
C PHE A 42 37.76 -4.31 0.74
N ILE A 43 37.88 -3.32 1.64
CA ILE A 43 36.99 -3.20 2.80
C ILE A 43 35.56 -2.88 2.36
N ALA A 44 35.38 -2.00 1.37
CA ALA A 44 34.05 -1.67 0.84
C ALA A 44 33.37 -2.88 0.20
N ASP A 45 34.08 -3.60 -0.67
CA ASP A 45 33.56 -4.80 -1.36
C ASP A 45 33.20 -5.91 -0.36
N ALA A 46 34.03 -6.11 0.67
CA ALA A 46 33.76 -7.09 1.73
C ALA A 46 32.52 -6.72 2.56
N LEU A 47 32.32 -5.43 2.86
CA LEU A 47 31.14 -4.94 3.55
C LEU A 47 29.88 -5.08 2.70
N GLU A 48 29.96 -4.75 1.41
CA GLU A 48 28.85 -4.93 0.45
C GLU A 48 28.44 -6.41 0.38
N TYR A 49 29.41 -7.32 0.23
CA TYR A 49 29.14 -8.75 0.24
C TYR A 49 28.44 -9.20 1.52
N TYR A 50 28.90 -8.73 2.69
CA TYR A 50 28.31 -9.08 3.98
C TYR A 50 26.89 -8.52 4.14
N ILE A 51 26.63 -7.29 3.69
CA ILE A 51 25.30 -6.68 3.70
C ILE A 51 24.35 -7.49 2.81
N ASN A 52 24.78 -7.83 1.59
CA ASN A 52 23.98 -8.59 0.63
C ASN A 52 23.69 -10.01 1.13
N ALA A 53 24.66 -10.66 1.79
CA ALA A 53 24.51 -12.00 2.35
C ALA A 53 23.56 -12.07 3.55
N LEU A 54 23.30 -10.94 4.23
CA LEU A 54 22.44 -10.88 5.42
C LEU A 54 20.96 -10.62 5.12
N GLU A 55 20.52 -10.66 3.85
CA GLU A 55 19.13 -10.49 3.41
C GLU A 55 18.34 -9.41 4.20
N ASN A 56 18.88 -8.20 4.38
CA ASN A 56 18.17 -7.00 4.91
C ASN A 56 17.38 -7.17 6.24
N ASP A 57 17.47 -8.30 6.92
CA ASP A 57 16.34 -8.72 7.74
C ASP A 57 16.50 -8.40 9.23
N THR A 58 17.68 -7.92 9.63
CA THR A 58 17.97 -7.60 11.04
C THR A 58 19.01 -6.48 11.24
N MET A 59 19.69 -5.99 10.20
CA MET A 59 20.97 -5.28 10.39
C MET A 59 20.80 -3.78 10.71
N THR A 60 19.74 -3.13 10.24
CA THR A 60 19.47 -1.74 10.60
C THR A 60 18.23 -1.59 11.49
N ASN A 61 18.30 -0.66 12.45
CA ASN A 61 17.15 -0.30 13.29
C ASN A 61 15.93 0.12 12.45
N SER A 62 16.17 0.76 11.30
CA SER A 62 15.12 1.17 10.36
C SER A 62 14.38 -0.01 9.74
N GLU A 63 15.05 -1.10 9.42
CA GLU A 63 14.44 -2.33 8.89
C GLU A 63 13.69 -3.11 9.99
N ASN A 64 14.25 -3.16 11.20
CA ASN A 64 13.55 -3.71 12.37
C ASN A 64 12.24 -2.95 12.69
N ILE A 65 12.25 -1.61 12.58
CA ILE A 65 11.04 -0.78 12.77
C ILE A 65 10.01 -1.06 11.66
N LYS A 66 10.43 -1.23 10.40
CA LYS A 66 9.53 -1.58 9.28
C LYS A 66 8.91 -2.96 9.47
N LYS A 67 9.69 -3.96 9.90
CA LYS A 67 9.18 -5.29 10.25
C LYS A 67 8.22 -5.28 11.43
N GLN A 68 8.50 -4.52 12.48
CA GLN A 68 7.55 -4.36 13.59
C GLN A 68 6.23 -3.75 13.13
N LYS A 69 6.26 -2.78 12.21
CA LYS A 69 5.03 -2.21 11.62
C LYS A 69 4.29 -3.24 10.75
N MET A 70 4.99 -4.01 9.92
CA MET A 70 4.36 -5.05 9.08
C MET A 70 3.86 -6.26 9.85
N ASN A 71 4.51 -6.64 10.95
CA ASN A 71 4.10 -7.72 11.85
C ASN A 71 3.11 -7.26 12.94
N THR A 72 2.44 -6.13 12.74
CA THR A 72 1.27 -5.81 13.56
C THR A 72 0.15 -6.77 13.18
N TYR A 73 0.11 -7.92 13.85
CA TYR A 73 -0.92 -8.93 13.64
C TYR A 73 -2.28 -8.29 13.91
N VAL A 74 -3.18 -8.36 12.92
CA VAL A 74 -4.59 -8.02 13.14
C VAL A 74 -5.18 -9.08 14.05
N THR A 75 -5.65 -8.68 15.22
CA THR A 75 -6.31 -9.59 16.16
C THR A 75 -7.68 -10.00 15.60
N LYS A 76 -8.15 -11.21 15.93
CA LYS A 76 -9.47 -11.69 15.49
C LYS A 76 -10.61 -10.72 15.87
N GLY A 77 -10.48 -10.05 17.01
CA GLY A 77 -11.46 -9.03 17.46
C GLY A 77 -11.49 -7.79 16.57
N GLU A 78 -10.33 -7.31 16.11
CA GLU A 78 -10.26 -6.18 15.16
C GLU A 78 -10.87 -6.55 13.80
N LEU A 79 -10.71 -7.81 13.37
CA LEU A 79 -11.34 -8.31 12.16
C LEU A 79 -12.88 -8.38 12.30
N GLU A 80 -13.37 -8.83 13.45
CA GLU A 80 -14.80 -8.91 13.76
C GLU A 80 -15.45 -7.51 13.78
N LEU A 81 -14.76 -6.54 14.40
CA LEU A 81 -15.19 -5.14 14.42
C LEU A 81 -15.20 -4.53 13.01
N LEU A 82 -14.20 -4.82 12.18
CA LEU A 82 -14.18 -4.36 10.78
C LEU A 82 -15.36 -4.95 9.99
N LYS A 83 -15.66 -6.24 10.17
CA LYS A 83 -16.81 -6.90 9.54
C LYS A 83 -18.13 -6.28 9.98
N GLU A 84 -18.29 -5.98 11.26
CA GLU A 84 -19.49 -5.34 11.79
C GLU A 84 -19.64 -3.92 11.24
N ASN A 85 -18.56 -3.15 11.18
CA ASN A 85 -18.56 -1.81 10.60
C ASN A 85 -18.97 -1.82 9.12
N ILE A 86 -18.40 -2.71 8.31
CA ILE A 86 -18.76 -2.87 6.89
C ILE A 86 -20.23 -3.25 6.75
N LYS A 87 -20.72 -4.20 7.55
CA LYS A 87 -22.14 -4.60 7.52
C LYS A 87 -23.06 -3.43 7.86
N ASN A 88 -22.71 -2.64 8.87
CA ASN A 88 -23.50 -1.48 9.29
C ASN A 88 -23.49 -0.37 8.24
N GLU A 89 -22.35 -0.15 7.58
CA GLU A 89 -22.23 0.83 6.49
C GLU A 89 -23.07 0.44 5.27
N VAL A 90 -22.99 -0.83 4.84
CA VAL A 90 -23.82 -1.37 3.76
C VAL A 90 -25.32 -1.26 4.08
N VAL A 91 -25.73 -1.62 5.30
CA VAL A 91 -27.14 -1.51 5.71
C VAL A 91 -27.61 -0.06 5.70
N LYS A 92 -26.78 0.90 6.13
CA LYS A 92 -27.12 2.32 6.09
C LYS A 92 -27.27 2.85 4.66
N GLU A 93 -26.37 2.47 3.75
CA GLU A 93 -26.47 2.92 2.36
C GLU A 93 -27.70 2.31 1.68
N VAL A 94 -27.97 1.01 1.89
CA VAL A 94 -29.19 0.35 1.39
C VAL A 94 -30.45 1.00 1.95
N GLN A 95 -30.48 1.34 3.24
CA GLN A 95 -31.63 2.05 3.83
C GLN A 95 -31.83 3.43 3.20
N LYS A 96 -30.75 4.16 2.93
CA LYS A 96 -30.80 5.49 2.32
C LYS A 96 -31.30 5.43 0.88
N GLU A 97 -30.86 4.44 0.09
CA GLU A 97 -31.38 4.18 -1.25
C GLU A 97 -32.84 3.70 -1.22
N MET A 98 -33.22 2.85 -0.26
CA MET A 98 -34.60 2.41 -0.13
C MET A 98 -35.53 3.58 0.24
N ILE A 99 -35.09 4.48 1.13
CA ILE A 99 -35.82 5.70 1.49
C ILE A 99 -35.93 6.65 0.29
N SER A 100 -34.89 6.79 -0.54
CA SER A 100 -34.96 7.62 -1.74
C SER A 100 -35.92 7.03 -2.78
N ILE A 101 -35.91 5.72 -2.97
CA ILE A 101 -36.86 5.02 -3.85
C ILE A 101 -38.29 5.16 -3.34
N LEU A 102 -38.54 4.90 -2.05
CA LEU A 102 -39.87 5.06 -1.45
C LEU A 102 -40.33 6.51 -1.43
N GLY A 103 -39.44 7.47 -1.17
CA GLY A 103 -39.72 8.90 -1.19
C GLY A 103 -40.10 9.39 -2.59
N ASN A 104 -39.38 8.94 -3.61
CA ASN A 104 -39.71 9.22 -5.01
C ASN A 104 -41.02 8.55 -5.43
N PHE A 105 -41.25 7.29 -5.02
CA PHE A 105 -42.48 6.55 -5.32
C PHE A 105 -43.70 7.18 -4.65
N SER A 106 -43.62 7.48 -3.35
CA SER A 106 -44.68 8.13 -2.57
C SER A 106 -44.94 9.57 -3.00
N GLY A 107 -43.88 10.35 -3.29
CA GLY A 107 -43.99 11.72 -3.78
C GLY A 107 -44.67 11.81 -5.15
N ASN A 108 -44.47 10.81 -6.02
CA ASN A 108 -45.17 10.72 -7.31
C ASN A 108 -46.61 10.24 -7.16
N MET A 109 -46.92 9.38 -6.18
CA MET A 109 -48.31 9.00 -5.88
C MET A 109 -49.11 10.12 -5.20
N ALA A 110 -48.50 10.92 -4.33
CA ALA A 110 -49.14 12.09 -3.73
C ALA A 110 -49.44 13.20 -4.75
N LYS A 111 -48.59 13.35 -5.79
CA LYS A 111 -48.91 14.18 -6.96
C LYS A 111 -50.07 13.65 -7.79
N GLY A 112 -50.35 12.34 -7.73
CA GLY A 112 -51.47 11.70 -8.44
C GLY A 112 -52.85 11.97 -7.84
N ILE A 113 -52.96 12.38 -6.56
CA ILE A 113 -54.26 12.61 -5.90
C ILE A 113 -54.75 14.06 -6.06
N VAL A 114 -53.88 15.03 -6.37
CA VAL A 114 -54.28 16.45 -6.54
C VAL A 114 -54.62 16.81 -8.00
N ALA A 115 -54.43 15.90 -8.95
CA ALA A 115 -54.67 16.17 -10.37
C ALA A 115 -56.07 15.73 -10.85
N ASP A 116 -57.10 15.81 -10.00
CA ASP A 116 -58.46 15.39 -10.35
C ASP A 116 -59.33 16.53 -10.94
N ASN A 117 -58.75 17.51 -11.63
CA ASN A 117 -59.51 18.54 -12.38
C ASN A 117 -58.66 19.24 -13.44
N LEU A 118 -58.44 18.64 -14.62
CA LEU A 118 -58.65 19.35 -15.88
C LEU A 118 -58.68 18.40 -17.09
N LYS A 119 -59.72 18.62 -17.88
CA LYS A 119 -60.16 17.88 -19.05
C LYS A 119 -59.14 17.73 -20.19
N THR A 120 -59.22 16.54 -20.79
CA THR A 120 -59.31 16.23 -22.23
C THR A 120 -58.04 15.98 -23.07
N ILE A 121 -58.21 14.93 -23.91
CA ILE A 121 -57.65 14.65 -25.26
C ILE A 121 -56.57 13.55 -25.34
N ASP A 122 -57.07 12.34 -25.60
CA ASP A 122 -56.66 11.29 -26.58
C ASP A 122 -55.22 10.73 -26.70
N LYS A 123 -55.24 9.38 -26.83
CA LYS A 123 -54.39 8.43 -27.58
C LYS A 123 -53.18 7.76 -26.91
N ASP A 124 -53.42 6.48 -26.60
CA ASP A 124 -52.58 5.27 -26.82
C ASP A 124 -51.18 5.50 -27.42
N ASN A 125 -50.13 5.07 -26.73
CA ASN A 125 -49.55 3.72 -26.86
C ASN A 125 -48.29 3.64 -25.98
N ASP A 126 -48.19 2.53 -25.25
CA ASP A 126 -46.99 2.07 -24.56
C ASP A 126 -45.83 1.95 -25.55
N ASP A 127 -44.72 2.64 -25.28
CA ASP A 127 -43.40 2.18 -25.71
C ASP A 127 -42.51 2.05 -24.47
N LEU A 128 -42.16 0.79 -24.22
CA LEU A 128 -41.34 0.29 -23.14
C LEU A 128 -39.97 0.98 -23.16
N ASN A 129 -39.77 1.94 -22.27
CA ASN A 129 -38.43 2.43 -21.94
C ASN A 129 -37.72 1.39 -21.06
N GLU A 130 -37.35 0.28 -21.68
CA GLU A 130 -36.47 -0.73 -21.10
C GLU A 130 -35.08 -0.13 -20.90
N ASN A 131 -34.77 0.15 -19.62
CA ASN A 131 -33.48 -0.18 -19.04
C ASN A 131 -32.21 0.38 -19.71
N THR A 132 -32.19 1.67 -20.03
CA THR A 132 -30.93 2.36 -20.35
C THR A 132 -29.90 2.26 -19.20
N THR A 133 -30.36 2.06 -17.97
CA THR A 133 -29.51 1.94 -16.77
C THR A 133 -28.97 0.52 -16.56
N LEU A 134 -29.67 -0.50 -17.07
CA LEU A 134 -29.30 -1.91 -16.90
C LEU A 134 -28.32 -2.37 -18.00
N LEU A 135 -28.40 -1.78 -19.20
CA LEU A 135 -27.40 -2.00 -20.26
C LEU A 135 -26.00 -1.48 -19.86
N GLY A 136 -25.91 -0.32 -19.20
CA GLY A 136 -24.62 0.27 -18.83
C GLY A 136 -23.85 -0.49 -17.73
N LEU A 137 -24.53 -1.31 -16.93
CA LEU A 137 -23.90 -2.13 -15.88
C LEU A 137 -23.31 -3.43 -16.43
N ALA A 138 -23.86 -3.96 -17.52
CA ALA A 138 -23.37 -5.18 -18.16
C ALA A 138 -22.08 -4.95 -18.96
N GLU A 139 -21.91 -3.74 -19.53
CA GLU A 139 -20.69 -3.38 -20.28
C GLU A 139 -19.44 -3.22 -19.38
N MET A 140 -19.60 -3.01 -18.06
CA MET A 140 -18.48 -2.81 -17.14
C MET A 140 -17.75 -4.10 -16.71
N TRP A 141 -18.28 -5.28 -17.05
CA TRP A 141 -17.68 -6.58 -16.69
C TRP A 141 -17.11 -7.35 -17.89
N GLY A 142 -17.10 -6.71 -19.06
CA GLY A 142 -16.69 -7.31 -20.33
C GLY A 142 -15.53 -6.59 -21.00
N GLU A 143 -14.38 -6.48 -20.33
CA GLU A 143 -13.05 -6.37 -20.95
C GLU A 143 -12.02 -7.22 -20.21
#